data_AF-A0A1Y1X528-F1
#
_entry.id   AF-A0A1Y1X528-F1
#
_cell.length_a   1.000
_cell.length_b   1.000
_cell.length_c   1.000
_cell.angle_alpha   90.00
_cell.angle_beta   90.00
_cell.angle_gamma   90.00
#
_symmetry.space_group_name_H-M   'P 1'
#
loop_
_entity.id
_entity.type
_entity.pdbx_description
1 polymer ?
#
loop_
_entity_poly.entity_id
_entity_poly.type
_entity_poly.pdbx_seq_one_letter_code
_entity_poly.pdbx_strand_id
1 'polypeptide(L)'
;MMFQNLLKAVFVSGLALYCAADDVNSTCEVVGFKVDFNEVMECCLKHSGGSNSLEDRLICTLPTLREGFFRRCVKRLGYATTVECEY
;
A
#
# COMPACT_ATOMS: atom_id res chain seq x y z
N MET A 1 -44.66 18.91 -25.45
CA MET A 1 -43.79 18.31 -24.42
C MET A 1 -43.21 17.03 -25.00
N MET A 2 -41.90 16.96 -25.22
CA MET A 2 -41.25 15.71 -25.61
C MET A 2 -39.82 15.76 -25.08
N PHE A 3 -39.58 14.98 -24.03
CA PHE A 3 -38.26 14.77 -23.45
C PHE A 3 -37.53 13.71 -24.28
N GLN A 4 -36.35 14.03 -24.82
CA GLN A 4 -35.41 13.05 -25.36
C GLN A 4 -34.16 13.05 -24.48
N ASN A 5 -34.13 12.12 -23.52
CA ASN A 5 -32.92 11.74 -22.79
C ASN A 5 -32.31 10.52 -23.48
N LEU A 6 -31.24 10.70 -24.25
CA LEU A 6 -30.39 9.60 -24.73
C LEU A 6 -28.93 10.02 -24.60
N LEU A 7 -28.40 9.88 -23.39
CA LEU A 7 -26.96 9.95 -23.15
C LEU A 7 -26.33 8.58 -23.39
N LYS A 8 -25.35 8.61 -24.29
CA LYS A 8 -24.58 7.51 -24.88
C LYS A 8 -24.09 6.49 -23.85
N ALA A 9 -24.32 5.22 -24.14
CA ALA A 9 -23.59 4.12 -23.54
C ALA A 9 -22.10 4.24 -23.93
N VAL A 10 -21.24 4.44 -22.93
CA VAL A 10 -19.79 4.34 -23.10
C VAL A 10 -19.39 2.93 -22.71
N PHE A 11 -19.19 2.07 -23.71
CA PHE A 11 -18.49 0.80 -23.54
C PHE A 11 -17.00 1.09 -23.36
N VAL A 12 -16.49 0.98 -22.13
CA VAL A 12 -15.05 0.93 -21.87
C VAL A 12 -14.64 -0.54 -21.90
N SER A 13 -14.45 -1.08 -23.11
CA SER A 13 -13.66 -2.29 -23.30
C SER A 13 -12.21 -1.83 -23.46
N GLY A 14 -11.42 -1.91 -22.39
CA GLY A 14 -10.07 -1.34 -22.39
C GLY A 14 -9.14 -2.02 -21.39
N LEU A 15 -8.38 -2.98 -21.92
CA LEU A 15 -7.14 -3.56 -21.41
C LEU A 15 -7.23 -4.49 -20.21
N ALA A 16 -7.34 -5.78 -20.55
CA ALA A 16 -6.60 -6.81 -19.83
C ALA A 16 -5.10 -6.51 -19.93
N LEU A 17 -4.54 -5.83 -18.93
CA LEU A 17 -3.12 -6.00 -18.60
C LEU A 17 -3.03 -7.23 -17.70
N TYR A 18 -2.74 -8.37 -18.32
CA TYR A 18 -1.99 -9.41 -17.63
C TYR A 18 -0.62 -8.80 -17.32
N CYS A 19 -0.49 -8.17 -16.15
CA CYS A 19 0.84 -7.94 -15.59
C CYS A 19 1.40 -9.32 -15.28
N ALA A 20 2.51 -9.65 -15.94
CA ALA A 20 3.37 -10.73 -15.51
C ALA A 20 3.56 -10.59 -14.00
N ALA A 21 3.14 -11.61 -13.26
CA ALA A 21 3.51 -11.76 -11.86
C ALA A 21 5.00 -12.15 -11.83
N ASP A 22 5.87 -11.20 -12.18
CA ASP A 22 7.15 -11.11 -11.50
C ASP A 22 6.80 -10.82 -10.04
N ASP A 23 7.40 -11.54 -9.10
CA ASP A 23 7.30 -11.29 -7.66
C ASP A 23 8.00 -9.95 -7.34
N VAL A 24 7.51 -8.85 -7.90
CA VAL A 24 7.98 -7.50 -7.63
C VAL A 24 7.50 -7.18 -6.22
N ASN A 25 8.45 -7.17 -5.29
CA ASN A 25 8.22 -6.74 -3.93
C ASN A 25 8.78 -5.32 -3.78
N SER A 26 8.01 -4.45 -3.14
CA SER A 26 8.52 -3.16 -2.68
C SER A 26 9.11 -3.30 -1.29
N THR A 27 10.16 -2.53 -1.02
CA THR A 27 10.75 -2.44 0.32
C THR A 27 10.37 -1.09 0.92
N CYS A 28 9.60 -1.12 2.00
CA CYS A 28 9.15 0.06 2.72
C CYS A 28 9.91 0.21 4.05
N GLU A 29 10.66 1.30 4.19
CA GLU A 29 11.30 1.70 5.46
C GLU A 29 10.35 2.61 6.25
N VAL A 30 10.20 2.31 7.53
CA VAL A 30 9.45 3.12 8.49
C VAL A 30 10.39 3.66 9.53
N VAL A 31 10.46 4.99 9.62
CA VAL A 31 11.24 5.71 10.62
C VAL A 31 10.28 6.58 11.42
N GLY A 32 10.51 6.72 12.74
CA GLY A 32 9.71 7.63 13.54
C GLY A 32 10.20 7.79 14.97
N PHE A 33 9.59 8.73 15.70
CA PHE A 33 9.95 9.03 17.08
C PHE A 33 8.95 8.43 18.07
N LYS A 34 9.45 7.71 19.09
CA LYS A 34 8.63 7.01 20.11
C LYS A 34 7.57 6.08 19.47
N VAL A 35 7.98 5.31 18.48
CA VAL A 35 7.13 4.36 17.76
C VAL A 35 7.23 3.00 18.43
N ASP A 36 6.09 2.34 18.65
CA ASP A 36 6.09 0.90 18.89
C ASP A 36 6.17 0.18 17.54
N PHE A 37 7.37 -0.25 17.16
CA PHE A 37 7.58 -0.93 15.89
C PHE A 37 6.86 -2.29 15.81
N ASN A 38 6.40 -2.87 16.93
CA ASN A 38 5.61 -4.09 16.89
C ASN A 38 4.23 -3.86 16.27
N GLU A 39 3.57 -2.73 16.58
CA GLU A 39 2.28 -2.39 15.96
C GLU A 39 2.44 -2.07 14.47
N VAL A 40 3.53 -1.40 14.10
CA VAL A 40 3.89 -1.16 12.70
C VAL A 40 4.20 -2.48 11.98
N MET A 41 4.86 -3.43 12.66
CA MET A 41 5.13 -4.77 12.16
C MET A 41 3.84 -5.54 11.89
N GLU A 42 2.85 -5.46 12.78
CA GLU A 42 1.54 -6.07 12.54
C GLU A 42 0.86 -5.52 11.28
N CYS A 43 0.97 -4.20 11.03
CA CYS A 43 0.51 -3.61 9.79
C CYS A 43 1.21 -4.20 8.55
N CYS A 44 2.51 -4.51 8.65
CA CYS A 44 3.28 -5.13 7.57
C CYS A 44 2.81 -6.57 7.30
N LEU A 45 2.77 -7.39 8.35
CA LEU A 45 2.39 -8.81 8.29
C LEU A 45 0.95 -8.99 7.79
N LYS A 46 0.03 -8.12 8.23
CA LYS A 46 -1.38 -8.13 7.79
C LYS A 46 -1.55 -7.97 6.28
N HIS A 47 -0.59 -7.33 5.61
CA HIS A 47 -0.63 -7.09 4.17
C HIS A 47 0.27 -8.04 3.37
N SER A 48 0.58 -9.22 3.95
CA SER A 48 1.43 -10.26 3.35
C SER A 48 2.87 -9.79 3.15
N GLY A 49 3.35 -8.87 3.99
CA GLY A 49 4.73 -8.43 3.97
C GLY A 49 5.62 -9.23 4.90
N GLY A 50 6.92 -9.28 4.59
CA GLY A 50 7.98 -9.67 5.52
C GLY A 50 8.49 -8.45 6.27
N SER A 51 8.93 -8.61 7.52
CA SER A 51 9.43 -7.48 8.32
C SER A 51 10.78 -7.81 8.95
N ASN A 52 11.64 -6.79 9.01
CA ASN A 52 12.90 -6.82 9.74
C ASN A 52 12.99 -5.55 10.60
N SER A 53 12.98 -5.72 11.92
CA SER A 53 13.09 -4.60 12.85
C SER A 53 14.56 -4.32 13.13
N LEU A 54 14.96 -3.08 12.93
CA LEU A 54 16.24 -2.53 13.39
C LEU A 54 15.97 -1.65 14.62
N GLU A 55 17.02 -1.17 15.29
CA GLU A 55 16.88 -0.42 16.56
C GLU A 55 16.06 0.87 16.43
N ASP A 56 16.14 1.55 15.28
CA ASP A 56 15.57 2.88 15.04
C ASP A 56 14.55 2.93 13.89
N ARG A 57 14.29 1.79 13.24
CA ARG A 57 13.44 1.69 12.05
C ARG A 57 12.93 0.29 11.81
N LEU A 58 11.86 0.19 11.03
CA LEU A 58 11.30 -1.08 10.57
C LEU A 58 11.34 -1.15 9.05
N ILE A 59 11.92 -2.23 8.52
CA ILE A 59 11.91 -2.54 7.10
C ILE A 59 10.78 -3.53 6.85
N CYS A 60 9.90 -3.21 5.93
CA CYS A 60 8.75 -4.01 5.54
C CYS A 60 8.81 -4.29 4.03
N THR A 61 8.97 -5.55 3.65
CA THR A 61 8.93 -5.99 2.26
C THR A 61 7.51 -6.40 1.92
N LEU A 62 6.86 -5.72 0.98
CA LEU A 62 5.46 -5.92 0.61
C LEU A 62 5.36 -6.30 -0.87
N PRO A 63 4.34 -7.08 -1.28
CA PRO A 63 4.00 -7.19 -2.69
C PRO A 63 3.70 -5.81 -3.27
N THR A 64 4.21 -5.51 -4.47
CA THR A 64 3.93 -4.24 -5.13
C THR A 64 2.41 -4.00 -5.22
N LEU A 65 1.97 -2.75 -5.09
CA LEU A 65 0.57 -2.28 -5.00
C LEU A 65 -0.06 -2.39 -3.60
N ARG A 66 0.63 -2.97 -2.61
CA ARG A 66 0.14 -3.05 -1.23
C ARG A 66 0.65 -1.94 -0.30
N GLU A 67 1.57 -1.11 -0.76
CA GLU A 67 2.19 -0.02 0.01
C GLU A 67 1.15 0.99 0.50
N GLY A 68 0.15 1.29 -0.33
CA GLY A 68 -0.93 2.21 0.03
C GLY A 68 -1.78 1.70 1.19
N PHE A 69 -1.97 0.39 1.32
CA PHE A 69 -2.67 -0.21 2.46
C PHE A 69 -1.80 -0.15 3.72
N PHE A 70 -0.52 -0.50 3.59
CA PHE A 70 0.44 -0.40 4.67
C PHE A 70 0.56 1.03 5.23
N ARG A 71 0.78 2.04 4.36
CA ARG A 71 0.84 3.46 4.74
C ARG A 71 -0.42 3.92 5.49
N ARG A 72 -1.60 3.49 5.06
CA ARG A 72 -2.86 3.79 5.76
C ARG A 72 -2.95 3.10 7.13
N CYS A 73 -2.46 1.88 7.25
CA CYS A 73 -2.42 1.16 8.51
C CYS A 73 -1.51 1.88 9.52
N VAL A 74 -0.27 2.20 9.12
CA VAL A 74 0.69 2.95 9.97
C VAL A 74 0.14 4.31 10.37
N LYS A 75 -0.48 5.05 9.43
CA LYS A 75 -1.11 6.35 9.73
C LYS A 75 -2.23 6.25 10.77
N ARG A 76 -2.96 5.13 10.84
CA ARG A 76 -4.04 4.92 11.83
C ARG A 76 -3.52 4.66 13.24
N LEU A 77 -2.28 4.21 13.39
CA LEU A 77 -1.65 4.04 14.70
C LEU A 77 -1.38 5.40 15.39
N GLY A 78 -1.36 6.50 14.62
CA GLY A 78 -1.21 7.85 15.17
C GLY A 78 0.21 8.25 15.54
N TYR A 79 1.21 7.42 15.20
CA TYR A 79 2.61 7.74 15.40
C TYR A 79 3.12 8.79 14.42
N ALA A 80 4.02 9.65 14.89
CA ALA A 80 4.81 10.54 14.03
C ALA A 80 5.87 9.71 13.28
N THR A 81 5.46 9.17 12.13
CA THR A 81 6.24 8.25 11.31
C THR A 81 6.33 8.73 9.87
N THR A 82 7.45 8.39 9.23
CA THR A 82 7.67 8.52 7.80
C THR A 82 7.75 7.12 7.21
N VAL A 83 7.08 6.90 6.08
CA VAL A 83 7.11 5.64 5.34
C VAL A 83 7.62 5.90 3.93
N GLU A 84 8.81 5.39 3.63
CA GLU A 84 9.46 5.49 2.32
C GLU A 84 9.47 4.11 1.69
N CYS A 85 9.09 3.98 0.41
CA CYS A 85 9.04 2.68 -0.26
C CYS A 85 9.81 2.74 -1.58
N GLU A 86 10.63 1.74 -1.83
CA GLU A 86 11.40 1.51 -3.05
C GLU A 86 10.82 0.30 -3.81
N TYR A 87 10.93 0.33 -5.14
CA TYR A 87 10.31 -0.63 -6.08
C TYR A 87 11.36 -1.34 -6.92
#